data_AF-A0A2R6CI97-F1
#
_entry.id   AF-A0A2R6CI97-F1
#
_cell.length_a   1.000
_cell.length_b   1.000
_cell.length_c   1.000
_cell.angle_alpha   90.00
_cell.angle_beta   90.00
_cell.angle_gamma   90.00
#
_symmetry.space_group_name_H-M   'P 1'
#
loop_
_entity.id
_entity.type
_entity.pdbx_description
1 polymer ?
#
loop_
_entity_poly.entity_id
_entity_poly.type
_entity_poly.pdbx_seq_one_letter_code
_entity_poly.pdbx_strand_id
1 'polypeptide(L)'
;AVAEPLTVQGLDDPERRKAIVGDLLERVGLSADDMNRFPHEFSGGQKQRIALARALTVSPRLLVADEPVSALDVSIQSEILRLIDQFQADLGLAVVLISHDLSVVREVCDRVAVMYLGEFVEVGPTEELFTDPQHPYTRALLSAIPTPDPTERGLGVELTGDVPEPSNPPSGCRFHTRCPEVIPPDDLDLPQEGWRNVLHFRKQALVGAVDVESIAEIGAIDSDLEFDSIDAVDPAEIDDDRLAEWVRAEYDLPGQLGDAEAERTLSTAIAELVGGDAESAGATLTERFETVCERETPAFRSIGPDHRVACHLTDDSVTGSTDPEGQYRQQLSSPDSREAASGTDD
;
A
#
# COMPACT_ATOMS: atom_id res chain seq x y z
N ALA A 1 38.51 -0.59 1.39
CA ALA A 1 37.08 -0.97 1.57
C ALA A 1 36.81 -2.39 1.07
N VAL A 2 37.10 -2.74 -0.20
CA VAL A 2 36.80 -4.11 -0.70
C VAL A 2 37.55 -5.21 0.07
N ALA A 3 38.82 -5.00 0.42
CA ALA A 3 39.62 -5.97 1.20
C ALA A 3 39.26 -6.05 2.70
N GLU A 4 38.38 -5.18 3.21
CA GLU A 4 38.11 -5.07 4.65
C GLU A 4 37.52 -6.37 5.23
N PRO A 5 36.51 -7.02 4.62
CA PRO A 5 35.99 -8.29 5.12
C PRO A 5 37.05 -9.39 5.24
N LEU A 6 37.99 -9.47 4.28
CA LEU A 6 39.10 -10.44 4.34
C LEU A 6 39.99 -10.19 5.55
N THR A 7 40.25 -8.93 5.86
CA THR A 7 41.08 -8.54 7.00
C THR A 7 40.36 -8.90 8.31
N VAL A 8 39.06 -8.65 8.40
CA VAL A 8 38.22 -9.04 9.55
C VAL A 8 38.20 -10.56 9.74
N GLN A 9 38.22 -11.34 8.65
CA GLN A 9 38.29 -12.81 8.67
C GLN A 9 39.72 -13.37 8.90
N GLY A 10 40.70 -12.51 9.20
CA GLY A 10 42.06 -12.94 9.57
C GLY A 10 42.98 -13.26 8.38
N LEU A 11 42.65 -12.81 7.16
CA LEU A 11 43.56 -12.93 6.02
C LEU A 11 44.58 -11.78 6.04
N ASP A 12 45.68 -11.97 6.76
CA ASP A 12 46.69 -10.93 6.94
C ASP A 12 47.60 -10.70 5.70
N ASP A 13 47.75 -11.73 4.85
CA ASP A 13 48.59 -11.70 3.64
C ASP A 13 48.14 -10.60 2.66
N PRO A 14 48.93 -9.52 2.48
CA PRO A 14 48.56 -8.40 1.61
C PRO A 14 48.50 -8.77 0.12
N GLU A 15 49.42 -9.62 -0.35
CA GLU A 15 49.48 -10.00 -1.76
C GLU A 15 48.29 -10.87 -2.14
N ARG A 16 47.93 -11.80 -1.25
CA ARG A 16 46.75 -12.63 -1.44
C ARG A 16 45.45 -11.81 -1.39
N ARG A 17 45.34 -10.83 -0.49
CA ARG A 17 44.20 -9.90 -0.47
C ARG A 17 44.10 -9.10 -1.76
N LYS A 18 45.23 -8.57 -2.25
CA LYS A 18 45.27 -7.82 -3.51
C LYS A 18 44.84 -8.67 -4.69
N ALA A 19 45.30 -9.91 -4.77
CA ALA A 19 44.91 -10.85 -5.83
C ALA A 19 43.40 -11.14 -5.81
N ILE A 20 42.82 -11.43 -4.63
CA ILE A 20 41.38 -11.69 -4.49
C ILE A 20 40.56 -10.45 -4.87
N VAL A 21 40.97 -9.27 -4.41
CA VAL A 21 40.26 -8.02 -4.73
C VAL A 21 40.36 -7.69 -6.21
N GLY A 22 41.52 -7.87 -6.84
CA GLY A 22 41.70 -7.65 -8.27
C GLY A 22 40.77 -8.54 -9.10
N ASP A 23 40.76 -9.86 -8.82
CA ASP A 23 39.86 -10.82 -9.47
C ASP A 23 38.39 -10.43 -9.32
N LEU A 24 37.96 -10.06 -8.11
CA LEU A 24 36.58 -9.66 -7.88
C LEU A 24 36.20 -8.36 -8.59
N LEU A 25 37.10 -7.37 -8.65
CA LEU A 25 36.87 -6.14 -9.40
C LEU A 25 36.68 -6.44 -10.89
N GLU A 26 37.50 -7.31 -11.47
CA GLU A 26 37.35 -7.74 -12.86
C GLU A 26 36.03 -8.47 -13.09
N ARG A 27 35.63 -9.36 -12.17
CA ARG A 27 34.37 -10.11 -12.26
C ARG A 27 33.13 -9.23 -12.19
N VAL A 28 33.19 -8.09 -11.49
CA VAL A 28 32.10 -7.08 -11.50
C VAL A 28 32.24 -6.06 -12.62
N GLY A 29 33.18 -6.27 -13.56
CA GLY A 29 33.37 -5.42 -14.73
C GLY A 29 34.08 -4.09 -14.45
N LEU A 30 34.98 -4.07 -13.47
CA LEU A 30 35.91 -2.97 -13.16
C LEU A 30 37.35 -3.39 -13.44
N SER A 31 38.28 -2.44 -13.51
CA SER A 31 39.70 -2.77 -13.63
C SER A 31 40.28 -3.13 -12.26
N ALA A 32 41.19 -4.10 -12.18
CA ALA A 32 41.95 -4.35 -10.96
C ALA A 32 42.73 -3.09 -10.50
N ASP A 33 43.13 -2.23 -11.43
CA ASP A 33 43.82 -0.96 -11.13
C ASP A 33 42.91 0.06 -10.42
N ASP A 34 41.59 -0.09 -10.52
CA ASP A 34 40.62 0.77 -9.83
C ASP A 34 40.70 0.64 -8.30
N MET A 35 41.41 -0.38 -7.79
CA MET A 35 41.57 -0.61 -6.35
C MET A 35 42.14 0.58 -5.57
N ASN A 36 42.88 1.47 -6.23
CA ASN A 36 43.54 2.63 -5.62
C ASN A 36 42.74 3.93 -5.77
N ARG A 37 41.60 3.91 -6.46
CA ARG A 37 40.76 5.09 -6.69
C ARG A 37 39.87 5.39 -5.49
N PHE A 38 39.50 6.66 -5.35
CA PHE A 38 38.62 7.15 -4.31
C PHE A 38 37.13 7.00 -4.70
N PRO A 39 36.22 6.85 -3.73
CA PRO A 39 34.78 6.68 -4.00
C PRO A 39 34.16 7.76 -4.89
N HIS A 40 34.60 9.02 -4.81
CA HIS A 40 34.06 10.12 -5.61
C HIS A 40 34.46 10.06 -7.08
N GLU A 41 35.42 9.20 -7.44
CA GLU A 41 35.87 9.01 -8.83
C GLU A 41 35.02 7.97 -9.57
N PHE A 42 34.02 7.36 -8.93
CA PHE A 42 33.17 6.31 -9.49
C PHE A 42 31.73 6.78 -9.71
N SER A 43 31.10 6.29 -10.79
CA SER A 43 29.66 6.44 -11.01
C SER A 43 28.84 5.67 -9.97
N GLY A 44 27.53 5.94 -9.90
CA GLY A 44 26.61 5.19 -9.03
C GLY A 44 26.67 3.67 -9.28
N GLY A 45 26.57 3.26 -10.55
CA GLY A 45 26.67 1.85 -10.93
C GLY A 45 28.02 1.21 -10.59
N GLN A 46 29.13 1.95 -10.76
CA GLN A 46 30.45 1.46 -10.36
C GLN A 46 30.56 1.28 -8.84
N LYS A 47 30.01 2.21 -8.05
CA LYS A 47 29.95 2.06 -6.58
C LYS A 47 29.14 0.82 -6.19
N GLN A 48 28.05 0.54 -6.90
CA GLN A 48 27.23 -0.64 -6.65
C GLN A 48 27.98 -1.95 -6.97
N ARG A 49 28.70 -1.99 -8.08
CA ARG A 49 29.61 -3.11 -8.44
C ARG A 49 30.69 -3.31 -7.38
N ILE A 50 31.29 -2.23 -6.86
CA ILE A 50 32.26 -2.29 -5.76
C ILE A 50 31.61 -2.84 -4.48
N ALA A 51 30.37 -2.43 -4.16
CA ALA A 51 29.64 -2.94 -3.00
C ALA A 51 29.35 -4.44 -3.12
N LEU A 52 28.94 -4.91 -4.31
CA LEU A 52 28.74 -6.32 -4.62
C LEU A 52 30.05 -7.10 -4.50
N ALA A 53 31.14 -6.62 -5.10
CA ALA A 53 32.47 -7.23 -4.98
C ALA A 53 32.89 -7.36 -3.50
N ARG A 54 32.67 -6.32 -2.71
CA ARG A 54 32.93 -6.33 -1.26
C ARG A 54 32.12 -7.39 -0.52
N ALA A 55 30.84 -7.53 -0.84
CA ALA A 55 29.98 -8.55 -0.23
C ALA A 55 30.43 -9.98 -0.58
N LEU A 56 30.88 -10.18 -1.83
CA LEU A 56 31.33 -11.49 -2.33
C LEU A 56 32.74 -11.88 -1.88
N THR A 57 33.49 -10.96 -1.28
CA THR A 57 34.92 -11.18 -0.98
C THR A 57 35.16 -12.35 -0.01
N VAL A 58 34.17 -12.67 0.84
CA VAL A 58 34.24 -13.78 1.80
C VAL A 58 33.56 -15.06 1.32
N SER A 59 33.20 -15.14 0.03
CA SER A 59 32.44 -16.27 -0.55
C SER A 59 31.23 -16.66 0.30
N PRO A 60 30.27 -15.73 0.51
CA PRO A 60 29.14 -15.98 1.39
C PRO A 60 28.21 -17.06 0.80
N ARG A 61 27.41 -17.69 1.68
CA ARG A 61 26.31 -18.57 1.27
C ARG A 61 24.99 -17.82 1.06
N LEU A 62 24.89 -16.60 1.59
CA LEU A 62 23.71 -15.74 1.52
C LEU A 62 24.14 -14.30 1.22
N LEU A 63 23.51 -13.69 0.24
CA LEU A 63 23.60 -12.26 -0.07
C LEU A 63 22.26 -11.60 0.27
N VAL A 64 22.30 -10.57 1.11
CA VAL A 64 21.15 -9.69 1.35
C VAL A 64 21.39 -8.43 0.54
N ALA A 65 20.53 -8.19 -0.44
CA ALA A 65 20.60 -7.07 -1.35
C ALA A 65 19.46 -6.11 -1.03
N ASP A 66 19.76 -5.11 -0.21
CA ASP A 66 18.81 -4.09 0.22
C ASP A 66 18.81 -2.92 -0.76
N GLU A 67 17.73 -2.78 -1.53
CA GLU A 67 17.54 -1.77 -2.58
C GLU A 67 18.75 -1.62 -3.53
N PRO A 68 19.26 -2.73 -4.10
CA PRO A 68 20.59 -2.75 -4.73
C PRO A 68 20.65 -1.98 -6.05
N VAL A 69 19.52 -1.58 -6.60
CA VAL A 69 19.41 -0.86 -7.87
C VAL A 69 18.69 0.48 -7.74
N SER A 70 18.36 0.87 -6.50
CA SER A 70 17.76 2.17 -6.22
C SER A 70 18.70 3.30 -6.69
N ALA A 71 18.10 4.37 -7.22
CA ALA A 71 18.82 5.55 -7.76
C ALA A 71 19.79 5.28 -8.94
N LEU A 72 19.65 4.16 -9.65
CA LEU A 72 20.39 3.88 -10.89
C LEU A 72 19.48 4.02 -12.12
N ASP A 73 20.06 4.41 -13.26
CA ASP A 73 19.37 4.37 -14.55
C ASP A 73 18.99 2.94 -14.94
N VAL A 74 17.85 2.76 -15.62
CA VAL A 74 17.29 1.45 -15.98
C VAL A 74 18.31 0.51 -16.63
N SER A 75 19.17 1.02 -17.52
CA SER A 75 20.22 0.20 -18.16
C SER A 75 21.23 -0.36 -17.17
N ILE A 76 21.64 0.44 -16.18
CA ILE A 76 22.59 0.04 -15.14
C ILE A 76 21.90 -0.90 -14.14
N GLN A 77 20.62 -0.70 -13.83
CA GLN A 77 19.86 -1.62 -12.98
C GLN A 77 19.91 -3.04 -13.55
N SER A 78 19.57 -3.22 -14.83
CA SER A 78 19.62 -4.52 -15.50
C SER A 78 21.02 -5.14 -15.50
N GLU A 79 22.08 -4.34 -15.63
CA GLU A 79 23.45 -4.86 -15.54
C GLU A 79 23.78 -5.39 -14.13
N ILE A 80 23.39 -4.69 -13.08
CA ILE A 80 23.62 -5.13 -11.69
C ILE A 80 22.82 -6.39 -11.38
N LEU A 81 21.56 -6.45 -11.80
CA LEU A 81 20.69 -7.61 -11.59
C LEU A 81 21.24 -8.87 -12.28
N ARG A 82 21.70 -8.74 -13.53
CA ARG A 82 22.38 -9.83 -14.25
C ARG A 82 23.64 -10.31 -13.56
N LEU A 83 24.43 -9.41 -12.97
CA LEU A 83 25.60 -9.80 -12.19
C LEU A 83 25.20 -10.63 -10.96
N ILE A 84 24.17 -10.20 -10.23
CA ILE A 84 23.66 -10.94 -9.07
C ILE A 84 23.20 -12.34 -9.47
N ASP A 85 22.39 -12.45 -10.53
CA ASP A 85 21.92 -13.73 -11.08
C ASP A 85 23.10 -14.64 -11.52
N GLN A 86 24.09 -14.07 -12.19
CA GLN A 86 25.29 -14.81 -12.57
C GLN A 86 26.06 -15.34 -11.34
N PHE A 87 26.24 -14.52 -10.30
CA PHE A 87 26.90 -14.96 -9.07
C PHE A 87 26.07 -15.99 -8.30
N GLN A 88 24.74 -15.89 -8.33
CA GLN A 88 23.84 -16.90 -7.77
C GLN A 88 24.08 -18.25 -8.42
N ALA A 89 24.09 -18.32 -9.75
CA ALA A 89 24.32 -19.54 -10.51
C ALA A 89 25.75 -20.09 -10.30
N ASP A 90 26.77 -19.25 -10.41
CA ASP A 90 28.17 -19.67 -10.37
C ASP A 90 28.62 -20.12 -8.97
N LEU A 91 28.06 -19.53 -7.91
CA LEU A 91 28.52 -19.73 -6.53
C LEU A 91 27.53 -20.52 -5.67
N GLY A 92 26.34 -20.85 -6.18
CA GLY A 92 25.27 -21.46 -5.39
C GLY A 92 24.82 -20.56 -4.23
N LEU A 93 24.78 -19.26 -4.48
CA LEU A 93 24.52 -18.21 -3.50
C LEU A 93 23.01 -18.04 -3.30
N ALA A 94 22.51 -18.12 -2.07
CA ALA A 94 21.14 -17.69 -1.78
C ALA A 94 21.07 -16.15 -1.81
N VAL A 95 20.02 -15.60 -2.41
CA VAL A 95 19.82 -14.15 -2.50
C VAL A 95 18.50 -13.76 -1.85
N VAL A 96 18.54 -12.80 -0.93
CA VAL A 96 17.36 -12.08 -0.43
C VAL A 96 17.43 -10.68 -1.01
N LEU A 97 16.52 -10.38 -1.94
CA LEU A 97 16.37 -9.07 -2.53
C LEU A 97 15.26 -8.30 -1.82
N ILE A 98 15.53 -7.06 -1.43
CA ILE A 98 14.55 -6.13 -0.88
C ILE A 98 14.42 -4.99 -1.90
N SER A 99 13.21 -4.77 -2.40
CA SER A 99 12.92 -3.63 -3.27
C SER A 99 11.48 -3.18 -3.18
N HIS A 100 11.25 -1.89 -3.38
CA HIS A 100 9.94 -1.30 -3.64
C HIS A 100 9.53 -1.35 -5.13
N ASP A 101 10.43 -1.69 -6.05
CA ASP A 101 10.12 -1.83 -7.48
C ASP A 101 9.69 -3.26 -7.81
N LEU A 102 8.39 -3.44 -8.02
CA LEU A 102 7.81 -4.74 -8.36
C LEU A 102 8.24 -5.24 -9.75
N SER A 103 8.66 -4.36 -10.66
CA SER A 103 9.18 -4.76 -11.97
C SER A 103 10.50 -5.50 -11.80
N VAL A 104 11.37 -4.99 -10.94
CA VAL A 104 12.64 -5.63 -10.57
C VAL A 104 12.38 -6.96 -9.88
N VAL A 105 11.48 -6.97 -8.89
CA VAL A 105 11.14 -8.20 -8.15
C VAL A 105 10.61 -9.29 -9.09
N ARG A 106 9.75 -8.93 -10.06
CA ARG A 106 9.21 -9.87 -11.04
C ARG A 106 10.28 -10.52 -11.92
N GLU A 107 11.32 -9.76 -12.27
CA GLU A 107 12.37 -10.21 -13.19
C GLU A 107 13.32 -11.23 -12.55
N VAL A 108 13.62 -11.10 -11.26
CA VAL A 108 14.75 -11.81 -10.63
C VAL A 108 14.40 -12.72 -9.46
N CYS A 109 13.22 -12.58 -8.86
CA CYS A 109 12.87 -13.36 -7.68
C CYS A 109 12.11 -14.64 -8.06
N ASP A 110 12.47 -15.77 -7.46
CA ASP A 110 11.70 -17.01 -7.54
C ASP A 110 10.40 -16.96 -6.69
N ARG A 111 10.48 -16.26 -5.55
CA ARG A 111 9.40 -16.09 -4.58
C ARG A 111 9.39 -14.67 -4.03
N VAL A 112 8.21 -14.20 -3.66
CA VAL A 112 8.00 -12.83 -3.17
C VAL A 112 7.29 -12.87 -1.82
N ALA A 113 7.69 -11.95 -0.94
CA ALA A 113 7.05 -11.68 0.33
C ALA A 113 6.67 -10.20 0.38
N VAL A 114 5.37 -9.90 0.37
CA VAL A 114 4.86 -8.53 0.51
C VAL A 114 4.69 -8.22 1.99
N MET A 115 5.20 -7.07 2.39
CA MET A 115 5.16 -6.59 3.76
C MET A 115 4.39 -5.27 3.84
N TYR A 116 3.56 -5.12 4.87
CA TYR A 116 2.89 -3.86 5.19
C TYR A 116 3.06 -3.56 6.69
N LEU A 117 3.56 -2.35 6.99
CA LEU A 117 3.86 -1.89 8.35
C LEU A 117 4.61 -2.93 9.20
N GLY A 118 5.60 -3.63 8.63
CA GLY A 118 6.45 -4.58 9.35
C GLY A 118 5.89 -6.01 9.48
N GLU A 119 4.73 -6.31 8.90
CA GLU A 119 4.17 -7.68 8.87
C GLU A 119 4.09 -8.21 7.43
N PHE A 120 4.37 -9.51 7.26
CA PHE A 120 4.11 -10.16 5.97
C PHE A 120 2.61 -10.32 5.77
N VAL A 121 2.10 -9.74 4.69
CA VAL A 121 0.68 -9.84 4.34
C VAL A 121 0.42 -10.93 3.30
N GLU A 122 1.40 -11.22 2.44
CA GLU A 122 1.28 -12.22 1.39
C GLU A 122 2.66 -12.74 1.00
N VAL A 123 2.81 -14.06 0.84
CA VAL A 123 4.06 -14.71 0.45
C VAL A 123 3.74 -15.86 -0.50
N GLY A 124 4.30 -15.83 -1.70
CA GLY A 124 4.01 -16.84 -2.74
C GLY A 124 5.10 -16.95 -3.80
N PRO A 125 4.96 -17.90 -4.74
CA PRO A 125 5.71 -17.90 -5.98
C PRO A 125 5.49 -16.58 -6.74
N THR A 126 6.53 -16.05 -7.37
CA THR A 126 6.46 -14.76 -8.06
C THR A 126 5.36 -14.73 -9.12
N GLU A 127 5.26 -15.77 -9.96
CA GLU A 127 4.23 -15.81 -11.00
C GLU A 127 2.81 -15.78 -10.43
N GLU A 128 2.53 -16.54 -9.37
CA GLU A 128 1.21 -16.63 -8.73
C GLU A 128 0.83 -15.29 -8.08
N LEU A 129 1.75 -14.67 -7.34
CA LEU A 129 1.51 -13.40 -6.68
C LEU A 129 1.22 -12.25 -7.67
N PHE A 130 1.83 -12.28 -8.87
CA PHE A 130 1.59 -11.27 -9.91
C PHE A 130 0.36 -11.54 -10.78
N THR A 131 -0.22 -12.75 -10.73
CA THR A 131 -1.36 -13.15 -11.57
C THR A 131 -2.66 -13.29 -10.79
N ASP A 132 -2.58 -13.79 -9.56
CA ASP A 132 -3.72 -13.99 -8.66
C ASP A 132 -3.37 -13.55 -7.21
N PRO A 133 -3.04 -12.26 -7.00
CA PRO A 133 -2.81 -11.71 -5.66
C PRO A 133 -4.09 -11.74 -4.82
N GLN A 134 -4.02 -12.30 -3.61
CA GLN A 134 -5.17 -12.41 -2.72
C GLN A 134 -5.32 -11.20 -1.79
N HIS A 135 -4.22 -10.66 -1.26
CA HIS A 135 -4.32 -9.57 -0.30
C HIS A 135 -4.68 -8.25 -1.01
N PRO A 136 -5.68 -7.48 -0.53
CA PRO A 136 -6.08 -6.19 -1.13
C PRO A 136 -4.91 -5.21 -1.31
N TYR A 137 -3.97 -5.17 -0.37
CA TYR A 137 -2.73 -4.39 -0.49
C TYR A 137 -1.86 -4.83 -1.68
N THR A 138 -1.64 -6.13 -1.87
CA THR A 138 -0.85 -6.66 -2.99
C THR A 138 -1.52 -6.35 -4.32
N ARG A 139 -2.85 -6.51 -4.40
CA ARG A 139 -3.66 -6.09 -5.55
C ARG A 139 -3.47 -4.61 -5.87
N ALA A 140 -3.55 -3.75 -4.86
CA ALA A 140 -3.36 -2.32 -5.03
C ALA A 140 -1.94 -1.97 -5.52
N LEU A 141 -0.91 -2.58 -4.92
CA LEU A 141 0.48 -2.43 -5.34
C LEU A 141 0.70 -2.82 -6.80
N LEU A 142 0.17 -3.96 -7.24
CA LEU A 142 0.30 -4.44 -8.62
C LEU A 142 -0.48 -3.58 -9.60
N SER A 143 -1.64 -3.06 -9.20
CA SER A 143 -2.46 -2.17 -10.04
C SER A 143 -1.79 -0.82 -10.34
N ALA A 144 -0.79 -0.43 -9.54
CA ALA A 144 -0.02 0.79 -9.76
C ALA A 144 1.13 0.60 -10.77
N ILE A 145 1.43 -0.64 -11.19
CA ILE A 145 2.47 -0.91 -12.18
C ILE A 145 1.94 -0.52 -13.58
N PRO A 146 2.62 0.38 -14.31
CA PRO A 146 2.20 0.77 -15.65
C PRO A 146 2.17 -0.42 -16.61
N THR A 147 1.07 -0.59 -17.32
CA THR A 147 0.97 -1.51 -18.45
C THR A 147 1.69 -0.92 -19.67
N PRO A 148 2.48 -1.71 -20.41
CA PRO A 148 3.16 -1.23 -21.62
C PRO A 148 2.20 -0.83 -22.75
N ASP A 149 0.98 -1.38 -22.77
CA ASP A 149 -0.04 -1.04 -23.76
C ASP A 149 -0.68 0.31 -23.41
N PRO A 150 -0.49 1.36 -24.23
CA PRO A 150 -1.03 2.70 -23.95
C PRO A 150 -2.56 2.77 -24.02
N THR A 151 -3.22 1.73 -24.54
CA THR A 151 -4.68 1.61 -24.59
C THR A 151 -5.29 0.96 -23.34
N GLU A 152 -4.46 0.27 -22.54
CA GLU A 152 -4.85 -0.38 -21.28
C GLU A 152 -4.40 0.42 -20.07
N ARG A 153 -4.67 1.74 -20.04
CA ARG A 153 -4.49 2.53 -18.81
C ARG A 153 -5.62 2.21 -17.85
N GLY A 154 -5.49 1.12 -17.11
CA GLY A 154 -6.34 0.86 -15.96
C GLY A 154 -6.19 2.01 -14.96
N LEU A 155 -7.31 2.54 -14.47
CA LEU A 155 -7.30 3.33 -13.24
C LEU A 155 -6.96 2.34 -12.12
N GLY A 156 -5.73 2.42 -11.61
CA GLY A 156 -5.28 1.57 -10.50
C GLY A 156 -6.18 1.73 -9.28
N VAL A 157 -6.11 0.79 -8.33
CA VAL A 157 -6.84 0.90 -7.08
C VAL A 157 -6.29 2.10 -6.31
N GLU A 158 -7.08 3.18 -6.22
CA GLU A 158 -6.71 4.33 -5.42
C GLU A 158 -6.82 4.00 -3.93
N LEU A 159 -5.67 3.96 -3.27
CA LEU A 159 -5.60 3.82 -1.81
C LEU A 159 -5.75 5.19 -1.16
N THR A 160 -6.90 5.41 -0.52
CA THR A 160 -7.18 6.65 0.21
C THR A 160 -6.53 6.64 1.61
N GLY A 161 -6.28 7.84 2.14
CA GLY A 161 -5.72 8.07 3.48
C GLY A 161 -4.20 7.87 3.59
N ASP A 162 -3.64 8.46 4.65
CA ASP A 162 -2.20 8.41 4.96
C ASP A 162 -1.74 7.04 5.44
N VAL A 163 -0.46 6.75 5.19
CA VAL A 163 0.21 5.57 5.74
C VAL A 163 0.36 5.76 7.27
N PRO A 164 -0.19 4.85 8.11
CA PRO A 164 -0.04 4.94 9.55
C PRO A 164 1.43 4.87 10.00
N GLU A 165 1.71 5.40 11.19
CA GLU A 165 3.05 5.32 11.76
C GLU A 165 3.41 3.88 12.15
N PRO A 166 4.57 3.35 11.69
CA PRO A 166 5.01 2.00 12.06
C PRO A 166 5.25 1.82 13.57
N SER A 167 5.52 2.90 14.30
CA SER A 167 5.72 2.91 15.77
C SER A 167 4.42 2.73 16.56
N ASN A 168 3.28 3.05 15.96
CA ASN A 168 1.95 2.88 16.55
C ASN A 168 0.99 2.30 15.50
N PRO A 169 1.17 1.02 15.13
CA PRO A 169 0.40 0.42 14.05
C PRO A 169 -1.08 0.30 14.43
N PRO A 170 -2.00 0.31 13.45
CA PRO A 170 -3.41 0.03 13.70
C PRO A 170 -3.63 -1.34 14.34
N SER A 171 -4.73 -1.48 15.10
CA SER A 171 -5.15 -2.75 15.69
C SER A 171 -5.60 -3.76 14.62
N GLY A 172 -5.75 -5.03 15.02
CA GLY A 172 -6.23 -6.08 14.13
C GLY A 172 -5.35 -6.28 12.90
N CYS A 173 -5.94 -6.16 11.71
CA CYS A 173 -5.29 -6.14 10.41
C CYS A 173 -4.67 -4.77 10.14
N ARG A 174 -3.33 -4.65 10.14
CA ARG A 174 -2.64 -3.35 9.98
C ARG A 174 -3.07 -2.53 8.76
N PHE A 175 -3.58 -3.17 7.70
CA PHE A 175 -4.04 -2.50 6.47
C PHE A 175 -5.50 -2.00 6.52
N HIS A 176 -6.27 -2.30 7.57
CA HIS A 176 -7.72 -2.04 7.62
C HIS A 176 -8.09 -0.56 7.41
N THR A 177 -7.22 0.38 7.79
CA THR A 177 -7.43 1.83 7.66
C THR A 177 -7.34 2.36 6.23
N ARG A 178 -6.79 1.56 5.31
CA ARG A 178 -6.63 1.90 3.88
C ARG A 178 -7.19 0.81 2.95
N CYS A 179 -7.74 -0.25 3.52
CA CYS A 179 -8.22 -1.39 2.77
C CYS A 179 -9.52 -1.04 2.02
N PRO A 180 -9.57 -1.20 0.69
CA PRO A 180 -10.80 -0.96 -0.06
C PRO A 180 -11.89 -2.01 0.21
N GLU A 181 -11.50 -3.17 0.72
CA GLU A 181 -12.37 -4.32 0.97
C GLU A 181 -12.43 -4.63 2.48
N VAL A 182 -12.43 -3.58 3.30
CA VAL A 182 -12.61 -3.72 4.75
C VAL A 182 -13.99 -4.29 5.05
N ILE A 183 -14.05 -5.30 5.93
CA ILE A 183 -15.24 -6.13 6.15
C ILE A 183 -16.16 -5.46 7.18
N PRO A 184 -17.44 -5.17 6.84
CA PRO A 184 -18.43 -4.70 7.81
C PRO A 184 -18.83 -5.81 8.79
N PRO A 185 -19.41 -5.48 9.96
CA PRO A 185 -20.08 -6.46 10.81
C PRO A 185 -21.19 -7.23 10.06
N ASP A 186 -21.37 -8.52 10.36
CA ASP A 186 -22.34 -9.41 9.70
C ASP A 186 -23.79 -8.91 9.74
N ASP A 187 -24.12 -8.08 10.73
CA ASP A 187 -25.46 -7.53 10.96
C ASP A 187 -25.67 -6.18 10.27
N LEU A 188 -24.71 -5.70 9.47
CA LEU A 188 -24.78 -4.43 8.76
C LEU A 188 -24.80 -4.65 7.24
N ASP A 189 -25.99 -4.51 6.64
CA ASP A 189 -26.17 -4.61 5.19
C ASP A 189 -25.98 -3.24 4.52
N LEU A 190 -24.72 -2.92 4.18
CA LEU A 190 -24.36 -1.71 3.46
C LEU A 190 -23.47 -2.03 2.24
N PRO A 191 -23.66 -1.33 1.11
CA PRO A 191 -22.71 -1.39 0.01
C PRO A 191 -21.30 -1.00 0.47
N GLN A 192 -20.28 -1.62 -0.14
CA GLN A 192 -18.88 -1.41 0.24
C GLN A 192 -18.45 0.06 0.24
N GLU A 193 -18.93 0.84 -0.73
CA GLU A 193 -18.66 2.28 -0.82
C GLU A 193 -19.25 3.04 0.37
N GLY A 194 -20.54 2.86 0.66
CA GLY A 194 -21.19 3.48 1.81
C GLY A 194 -20.54 3.09 3.14
N TRP A 195 -20.10 1.84 3.27
CA TRP A 195 -19.35 1.38 4.45
C TRP A 195 -18.01 2.12 4.61
N ARG A 196 -17.25 2.27 3.52
CA ARG A 196 -15.99 3.02 3.54
C ARG A 196 -16.18 4.48 3.87
N ASN A 197 -17.25 5.10 3.38
CA ASN A 197 -17.58 6.49 3.65
C ASN A 197 -17.88 6.69 5.14
N VAL A 198 -18.67 5.80 5.74
CA VAL A 198 -18.93 5.80 7.20
C VAL A 198 -17.63 5.63 8.01
N LEU A 199 -16.72 4.75 7.59
CA LEU A 199 -15.43 4.58 8.27
C LEU A 199 -14.51 5.80 8.10
N HIS A 200 -14.52 6.43 6.93
CA HIS A 200 -13.78 7.66 6.69
C HIS A 200 -14.29 8.78 7.61
N PHE A 201 -15.60 8.98 7.65
CA PHE A 201 -16.25 9.93 8.54
C PHE A 201 -15.92 9.65 10.01
N ARG A 202 -16.04 8.40 10.46
CA ARG A 202 -15.64 7.98 11.82
C ARG A 202 -14.19 8.34 12.13
N LYS A 203 -13.27 8.08 11.21
CA LYS A 203 -11.85 8.43 11.40
C LYS A 203 -11.67 9.94 11.59
N GLN A 204 -12.32 10.77 10.77
CA GLN A 204 -12.22 12.22 10.88
C GLN A 204 -12.83 12.73 12.19
N ALA A 205 -13.97 12.17 12.62
CA ALA A 205 -14.59 12.51 13.89
C ALA A 205 -13.67 12.18 15.08
N LEU A 206 -13.06 10.99 15.09
CA LEU A 206 -12.15 10.54 16.15
C LEU A 206 -10.91 11.43 16.32
N VAL A 207 -10.40 12.01 15.24
CA VAL A 207 -9.24 12.92 15.29
C VAL A 207 -9.65 14.40 15.40
N GLY A 208 -10.95 14.69 15.50
CA GLY A 208 -11.48 16.06 15.57
C GLY A 208 -11.23 16.88 14.31
N ALA A 209 -11.17 16.24 13.14
CA ALA A 209 -10.89 16.89 11.85
C ALA A 209 -12.14 17.18 11.02
N VAL A 210 -13.34 16.88 11.53
CA VAL A 210 -14.60 17.30 10.91
C VAL A 210 -14.80 18.79 11.20
N ASP A 211 -14.61 19.62 10.17
CA ASP A 211 -14.79 21.06 10.28
C ASP A 211 -16.23 21.46 9.91
N VAL A 212 -17.11 21.41 10.90
CA VAL A 212 -18.53 21.72 10.74
C VAL A 212 -18.76 23.17 10.32
N GLU A 213 -17.90 24.10 10.76
CA GLU A 213 -17.98 25.51 10.39
C GLU A 213 -17.69 25.69 8.88
N SER A 214 -16.61 25.09 8.39
CA SER A 214 -16.30 25.08 6.95
C SER A 214 -17.40 24.42 6.11
N ILE A 215 -17.98 23.30 6.59
CA ILE A 215 -19.10 22.63 5.91
C ILE A 215 -20.33 23.55 5.84
N ALA A 216 -20.62 24.28 6.92
CA ALA A 216 -21.72 25.24 6.96
C ALA A 216 -21.53 26.40 5.98
N GLU A 217 -20.31 26.95 5.89
CA GLU A 217 -19.98 28.02 4.95
C GLU A 217 -20.16 27.57 3.49
N ILE A 218 -19.66 26.38 3.13
CA ILE A 218 -19.76 25.84 1.77
C ILE A 218 -21.22 25.50 1.42
N GLY A 219 -21.93 24.81 2.31
CA GLY A 219 -23.34 24.45 2.08
C GLY A 219 -24.25 25.67 1.93
N ALA A 220 -23.95 26.76 2.64
CA ALA A 220 -24.66 28.03 2.49
C ALA A 220 -24.44 28.69 1.12
N ILE A 221 -23.26 28.51 0.51
CA ILE A 221 -22.94 29.01 -0.83
C ILE A 221 -23.63 28.16 -1.91
N ASP A 222 -23.54 26.83 -1.82
CA ASP A 222 -24.03 25.90 -2.86
C ASP A 222 -25.56 25.80 -2.93
N SER A 223 -26.27 26.11 -1.84
CA SER A 223 -27.73 26.01 -1.77
C SER A 223 -28.50 27.16 -2.46
N ASP A 224 -27.81 28.08 -3.17
CA ASP A 224 -28.40 29.18 -3.95
C ASP A 224 -29.54 29.89 -3.17
N LEU A 225 -29.28 30.25 -1.91
CA LEU A 225 -30.09 31.26 -1.24
C LEU A 225 -29.85 32.59 -1.98
N GLU A 226 -30.63 32.84 -3.04
CA GLU A 226 -30.72 34.14 -3.71
C GLU A 226 -31.03 35.22 -2.68
N PHE A 227 -30.00 35.89 -2.16
CA PHE A 227 -30.17 37.13 -1.40
C PHE A 227 -29.22 38.21 -1.92
N ASP A 228 -29.84 39.35 -2.21
CA ASP A 228 -29.29 40.57 -2.80
C ASP A 228 -28.28 41.33 -1.90
N SER A 229 -27.55 40.64 -1.01
CA SER A 229 -26.61 41.29 -0.07
C SER A 229 -25.42 40.41 0.29
N ILE A 230 -24.24 41.03 0.23
CA ILE A 230 -22.87 40.50 0.50
C ILE A 230 -22.63 40.19 2.00
N ASP A 231 -23.67 40.10 2.81
CA ASP A 231 -23.52 39.83 4.24
C ASP A 231 -23.54 38.31 4.45
N ALA A 232 -22.41 37.79 4.93
CA ALA A 232 -22.17 36.39 5.22
C ALA A 232 -23.35 35.75 5.97
N VAL A 233 -23.79 34.57 5.53
CA VAL A 233 -24.71 33.74 6.31
C VAL A 233 -24.06 33.53 7.67
N ASP A 234 -24.72 33.98 8.74
CA ASP A 234 -24.26 33.68 10.10
C ASP A 234 -24.44 32.17 10.30
N PRO A 235 -23.35 31.39 10.51
CA PRO A 235 -23.46 29.96 10.75
C PRO A 235 -24.40 29.63 11.92
N ALA A 236 -24.65 30.58 12.83
CA ALA A 236 -25.60 30.45 13.94
C ALA A 236 -27.09 30.52 13.53
N GLU A 237 -27.43 30.89 12.30
CA GLU A 237 -28.82 30.92 11.79
C GLU A 237 -29.21 29.65 11.02
N ILE A 238 -28.27 28.73 10.82
CA ILE A 238 -28.49 27.46 10.10
C ILE A 238 -29.05 26.44 11.09
N ASP A 239 -30.18 25.82 10.76
CA ASP A 239 -30.75 24.77 11.61
C ASP A 239 -29.90 23.49 11.60
N ASP A 240 -29.87 22.81 12.75
CA ASP A 240 -29.07 21.60 12.97
C ASP A 240 -29.41 20.48 11.96
N ASP A 241 -30.66 20.40 11.50
CA ASP A 241 -31.11 19.39 10.53
C ASP A 241 -30.43 19.61 9.17
N ARG A 242 -30.35 20.85 8.70
CA ARG A 242 -29.69 21.21 7.44
C ARG A 242 -28.18 21.05 7.53
N LEU A 243 -27.58 21.37 8.68
CA LEU A 243 -26.16 21.12 8.89
C LEU A 243 -25.85 19.61 8.90
N ALA A 244 -26.73 18.80 9.48
CA ALA A 244 -26.61 17.33 9.44
C ALA A 244 -26.73 16.77 8.00
N GLU A 245 -27.58 17.36 7.15
CA GLU A 245 -27.66 17.01 5.72
C GLU A 245 -26.35 17.34 4.98
N TRP A 246 -25.76 18.50 5.23
CA TRP A 246 -24.48 18.89 4.62
C TRP A 246 -23.31 18.05 5.10
N VAL A 247 -23.27 17.67 6.38
CA VAL A 247 -22.26 16.73 6.88
C VAL A 247 -22.41 15.38 6.17
N ARG A 248 -23.64 14.89 5.94
CA ARG A 248 -23.83 13.67 5.14
C ARG A 248 -23.33 13.83 3.71
N ALA A 249 -23.59 14.96 3.07
CA ALA A 249 -23.17 15.22 1.69
C ALA A 249 -21.64 15.33 1.57
N GLU A 250 -20.98 16.08 2.45
CA GLU A 250 -19.51 16.27 2.43
C GLU A 250 -18.74 14.94 2.51
N TYR A 251 -19.27 14.00 3.29
CA TYR A 251 -18.63 12.70 3.51
C TYR A 251 -19.23 11.56 2.68
N ASP A 252 -20.04 11.88 1.66
CA ASP A 252 -20.73 10.91 0.80
C ASP A 252 -21.47 9.81 1.61
N LEU A 253 -22.05 10.20 2.75
CA LEU A 253 -22.77 9.29 3.62
C LEU A 253 -24.14 8.96 3.02
N PRO A 254 -24.63 7.71 3.15
CA PRO A 254 -25.97 7.38 2.72
C PRO A 254 -27.01 8.26 3.42
N GLY A 255 -27.99 8.76 2.66
CA GLY A 255 -29.08 9.57 3.24
C GLY A 255 -29.90 8.82 4.30
N GLN A 256 -29.94 7.49 4.20
CA GLN A 256 -30.48 6.61 5.23
C GLN A 256 -29.83 5.23 5.14
N LEU A 257 -29.45 4.65 6.29
CA LEU A 257 -29.00 3.27 6.39
C LEU A 257 -30.19 2.31 6.52
N GLY A 258 -30.07 1.12 5.94
CA GLY A 258 -31.11 0.09 6.02
C GLY A 258 -31.30 -0.49 7.43
N ASP A 259 -30.26 -0.45 8.26
CA ASP A 259 -30.29 -0.88 9.66
C ASP A 259 -30.67 0.29 10.58
N ALA A 260 -31.76 0.12 11.34
CA ALA A 260 -32.32 1.18 12.19
C ALA A 260 -31.45 1.53 13.41
N GLU A 261 -30.56 0.64 13.84
CA GLU A 261 -29.62 0.91 14.94
C GLU A 261 -28.39 1.66 14.44
N ALA A 262 -27.86 1.25 13.30
CA ALA A 262 -26.81 1.95 12.58
C ALA A 262 -27.25 3.37 12.21
N GLU A 263 -28.46 3.54 11.66
CA GLU A 263 -28.99 4.87 11.30
C GLU A 263 -29.11 5.78 12.52
N ARG A 264 -29.63 5.26 13.65
CA ARG A 264 -29.70 6.02 14.90
C ARG A 264 -28.32 6.43 15.38
N THR A 265 -27.35 5.51 15.35
CA THR A 265 -25.98 5.77 15.79
C THR A 265 -25.31 6.85 14.93
N LEU A 266 -25.43 6.74 13.60
CA LEU A 266 -24.88 7.73 12.68
C LEU A 266 -25.54 9.10 12.87
N SER A 267 -26.88 9.15 12.94
CA SER A 267 -27.62 10.39 13.19
C SER A 267 -27.25 11.04 14.52
N THR A 268 -27.11 10.25 15.60
CA THR A 268 -26.69 10.75 16.91
C THR A 268 -25.29 11.35 16.86
N ALA A 269 -24.32 10.65 16.24
CA ALA A 269 -22.97 11.17 16.12
C ALA A 269 -22.88 12.46 15.28
N ILE A 270 -23.67 12.57 14.21
CA ILE A 270 -23.76 13.81 13.43
C ILE A 270 -24.33 14.94 14.28
N ALA A 271 -25.40 14.70 15.05
CA ALA A 271 -25.98 15.71 15.94
C ALA A 271 -24.99 16.14 17.04
N GLU A 272 -24.18 15.22 17.57
CA GLU A 272 -23.10 15.52 18.52
C GLU A 272 -22.02 16.43 17.90
N LEU A 273 -21.61 16.17 16.65
CA LEU A 273 -20.68 17.03 15.90
C LEU A 273 -21.25 18.42 15.67
N VAL A 274 -22.51 18.50 15.23
CA VAL A 274 -23.22 19.78 15.03
C VAL A 274 -23.30 20.56 16.35
N GLY A 275 -23.50 19.87 17.47
CA GLY A 275 -23.46 20.45 18.82
C GLY A 275 -22.06 20.81 19.32
N GLY A 276 -21.00 20.59 18.53
CA GLY A 276 -19.61 20.90 18.88
C GLY A 276 -18.92 19.86 19.75
N ASP A 277 -19.48 18.65 19.88
CA ASP A 277 -18.94 17.55 20.69
C ASP A 277 -18.35 16.42 19.80
N ALA A 278 -17.20 16.71 19.20
CA ALA A 278 -16.49 15.74 18.36
C ALA A 278 -15.99 14.51 19.14
N GLU A 279 -15.70 14.67 20.45
CA GLU A 279 -15.25 13.57 21.30
C GLU A 279 -16.36 12.52 21.48
N SER A 280 -17.57 12.96 21.86
CA SER A 280 -18.73 12.07 21.97
C SER A 280 -19.09 11.45 20.64
N ALA A 281 -19.08 12.22 19.54
CA ALA A 281 -19.39 11.71 18.21
C ALA A 281 -18.45 10.58 17.78
N GLY A 282 -17.14 10.73 17.98
CA GLY A 282 -16.16 9.69 17.69
C GLY A 282 -16.37 8.42 18.53
N ALA A 283 -16.74 8.57 19.80
CA ALA A 283 -17.08 7.46 20.67
C ALA A 283 -18.35 6.73 20.19
N THR A 284 -19.44 7.46 19.93
CA THR A 284 -20.72 6.96 19.40
C THR A 284 -20.51 6.15 18.11
N LEU A 285 -19.73 6.67 17.16
CA LEU A 285 -19.43 5.95 15.91
C LEU A 285 -18.65 4.66 16.14
N THR A 286 -17.77 4.63 17.14
CA THR A 286 -16.96 3.44 17.47
C THR A 286 -17.80 2.31 18.07
N GLU A 287 -18.92 2.61 18.72
CA GLU A 287 -19.79 1.57 19.31
C GLU A 287 -20.43 0.64 18.25
N ARG A 288 -20.74 1.17 17.05
CA ARG A 288 -21.46 0.41 16.01
C ARG A 288 -20.65 0.15 14.74
N PHE A 289 -19.73 1.05 14.37
CA PHE A 289 -19.02 1.01 13.09
C PHE A 289 -17.56 0.54 13.23
N GLU A 290 -17.36 -0.48 14.05
CA GLU A 290 -16.08 -1.18 14.19
C GLU A 290 -15.99 -2.36 13.21
N THR A 291 -14.90 -2.45 12.46
CA THR A 291 -14.75 -3.49 11.42
C THR A 291 -14.26 -4.81 12.03
N VAL A 292 -14.52 -5.95 11.37
CA VAL A 292 -13.87 -7.23 11.75
C VAL A 292 -12.34 -7.10 11.66
N CYS A 293 -11.87 -6.39 10.64
CA CYS A 293 -10.45 -6.15 10.39
C CYS A 293 -9.77 -5.28 11.46
N GLU A 294 -10.50 -4.44 12.19
CA GLU A 294 -9.97 -3.60 13.27
C GLU A 294 -9.88 -4.36 14.59
N ARG A 295 -10.85 -5.26 14.82
CA ARG A 295 -10.95 -6.11 16.02
C ARG A 295 -9.95 -7.26 16.01
N GLU A 296 -9.79 -7.91 14.87
CA GLU A 296 -9.11 -9.20 14.78
C GLU A 296 -7.88 -9.15 13.88
N THR A 297 -6.78 -9.74 14.35
CA THR A 297 -5.58 -9.93 13.53
C THR A 297 -5.74 -11.16 12.65
N PRO A 298 -5.65 -11.04 11.31
CA PRO A 298 -5.79 -12.17 10.41
C PRO A 298 -4.62 -13.14 10.58
N ALA A 299 -4.92 -14.44 10.66
CA ALA A 299 -3.90 -15.47 10.69
C ALA A 299 -3.23 -15.62 9.31
N PHE A 300 -1.94 -15.93 9.28
CA PHE A 300 -1.21 -16.21 8.04
C PHE A 300 -1.51 -17.63 7.54
N ARG A 301 -2.43 -17.75 6.58
CA ARG A 301 -3.00 -19.01 6.09
C ARG A 301 -2.43 -19.41 4.75
N SER A 302 -2.45 -20.70 4.45
CA SER A 302 -2.07 -21.25 3.15
C SER A 302 -3.32 -21.35 2.27
N ILE A 303 -3.21 -20.77 1.07
CA ILE A 303 -4.21 -20.78 0.00
C ILE A 303 -3.78 -21.68 -1.16
N GLY A 304 -2.48 -21.99 -1.22
CA GLY A 304 -1.86 -22.95 -2.13
C GLY A 304 -0.62 -23.58 -1.47
N PRO A 305 0.03 -24.55 -2.14
CA PRO A 305 1.14 -25.30 -1.56
C PRO A 305 2.30 -24.42 -1.07
N ASP A 306 2.58 -23.31 -1.76
CA ASP A 306 3.65 -22.37 -1.41
C ASP A 306 3.18 -20.91 -1.30
N HIS A 307 1.86 -20.69 -1.32
CA HIS A 307 1.22 -19.39 -1.27
C HIS A 307 0.44 -19.20 0.03
N ARG A 308 0.77 -18.13 0.76
CA ARG A 308 0.22 -17.79 2.07
C ARG A 308 -0.17 -16.32 2.15
N VAL A 309 -1.23 -16.04 2.90
CA VAL A 309 -1.82 -14.70 3.03
C VAL A 309 -2.37 -14.48 4.44
N ALA A 310 -2.23 -13.26 4.96
CA ALA A 310 -2.88 -12.82 6.19
C ALA A 310 -4.03 -11.87 5.85
N CYS A 311 -5.19 -12.42 5.48
CA CYS A 311 -6.39 -11.63 5.19
C CYS A 311 -7.66 -12.38 5.60
N HIS A 312 -8.59 -11.68 6.27
CA HIS A 312 -9.89 -12.24 6.65
C HIS A 312 -10.79 -12.58 5.45
N LEU A 313 -10.59 -11.94 4.29
CA LEU A 313 -11.31 -12.29 3.06
C LEU A 313 -11.02 -13.72 2.57
N THR A 314 -9.91 -14.30 3.00
CA THR A 314 -9.52 -15.68 2.69
C THR A 314 -9.94 -16.68 3.76
N ASP A 315 -10.70 -16.22 4.75
CA ASP A 315 -11.28 -17.05 5.78
C ASP A 315 -12.79 -17.24 5.51
N ASP A 316 -13.15 -18.42 5.03
CA ASP A 316 -14.55 -18.80 4.77
C ASP A 316 -15.46 -18.67 6.00
N SER A 317 -14.89 -18.69 7.21
CA SER A 317 -15.63 -18.50 8.45
C SER A 317 -15.97 -17.04 8.76
N VAL A 318 -15.27 -16.09 8.11
CA VAL A 318 -15.47 -14.64 8.28
C VAL A 318 -16.29 -14.05 7.12
N THR A 319 -16.21 -14.63 5.92
CA THR A 319 -16.93 -14.13 4.73
C THR A 319 -18.31 -14.77 4.51
N GLY A 320 -18.70 -15.72 5.36
CA GLY A 320 -20.06 -16.27 5.40
C GLY A 320 -20.58 -16.79 4.05
N SER A 321 -19.99 -17.85 3.49
CA SER A 321 -20.62 -18.64 2.39
C SER A 321 -21.19 -17.81 1.21
N THR A 322 -20.55 -16.71 0.84
CA THR A 322 -20.80 -16.07 -0.46
C THR A 322 -19.52 -16.16 -1.26
N ASP A 323 -19.62 -16.96 -2.32
CA ASP A 323 -18.62 -17.18 -3.37
C ASP A 323 -17.71 -15.96 -3.63
N PRO A 324 -16.45 -15.99 -3.19
CA PRO A 324 -15.49 -14.88 -3.37
C PRO A 324 -15.16 -14.63 -4.85
N GLU A 325 -15.51 -15.54 -5.76
CA GLU A 325 -15.08 -15.49 -7.15
C GLU A 325 -15.97 -14.66 -8.08
N GLY A 326 -17.14 -14.18 -7.62
CA GLY A 326 -18.20 -13.71 -8.51
C GLY A 326 -18.25 -12.20 -8.80
N GLN A 327 -18.07 -11.35 -7.80
CA GLN A 327 -18.55 -9.95 -7.91
C GLN A 327 -17.48 -8.96 -8.40
N TYR A 328 -16.19 -9.15 -8.06
CA TYR A 328 -15.14 -8.23 -8.51
C TYR A 328 -14.50 -8.60 -9.86
N ARG A 329 -14.43 -9.91 -10.21
CA ARG A 329 -14.03 -10.34 -11.57
C ARG A 329 -14.96 -9.76 -12.64
N GLN A 330 -16.24 -9.59 -12.34
CA GLN A 330 -17.20 -8.97 -13.25
C GLN A 330 -16.97 -7.46 -13.40
N GLN A 331 -16.60 -6.72 -12.36
CA GLN A 331 -16.27 -5.29 -12.51
C GLN A 331 -14.98 -5.03 -13.30
N LEU A 332 -13.99 -5.92 -13.22
CA LEU A 332 -12.78 -5.84 -14.03
C LEU A 332 -12.95 -6.39 -15.47
N SER A 333 -14.03 -7.14 -15.73
CA SER A 333 -14.29 -7.78 -17.04
C SER A 333 -15.54 -7.28 -17.78
N SER A 334 -16.35 -6.40 -17.19
CA SER A 334 -17.60 -5.93 -17.80
C SER A 334 -17.35 -4.82 -18.84
N PRO A 335 -17.89 -4.94 -20.08
CA PRO A 335 -17.77 -3.92 -21.12
C PRO A 335 -18.55 -2.63 -20.86
N ASP A 336 -19.42 -2.58 -19.85
CA ASP A 336 -20.44 -1.52 -19.70
C ASP A 336 -19.91 -0.16 -19.20
N SER A 337 -18.62 -0.07 -18.83
CA SER A 337 -17.95 1.24 -18.65
C SER A 337 -17.53 1.89 -19.97
N ARG A 338 -17.80 1.26 -21.13
CA ARG A 338 -17.46 1.80 -22.47
C ARG A 338 -18.55 2.67 -23.11
N GLU A 339 -19.78 2.69 -22.61
CA GLU A 339 -20.88 3.43 -23.27
C GLU A 339 -21.20 4.79 -22.63
N ALA A 340 -20.63 5.13 -21.46
CA ALA A 340 -20.89 6.43 -20.82
C ALA A 340 -20.07 7.62 -21.40
N ALA A 341 -19.13 7.36 -22.33
CA ALA A 341 -18.21 8.38 -22.87
C ALA A 341 -18.40 8.72 -24.36
N SER A 342 -19.51 8.28 -25.00
CA SER A 342 -19.74 8.51 -26.44
C SER A 342 -20.99 9.32 -26.78
N GLY A 343 -21.42 10.24 -25.91
CA GLY A 343 -22.66 10.99 -26.13
C GLY A 343 -22.61 12.44 -25.71
N THR A 344 -21.92 13.29 -26.47
CA THR A 344 -22.31 14.69 -26.77
C THR A 344 -21.27 15.30 -27.72
N ASP A 345 -21.59 15.30 -29.01
CA ASP A 345 -21.11 16.29 -29.99
C ASP A 345 -22.18 16.37 -31.08
N ASP A 346 -23.07 17.35 -30.93
CA ASP A 346 -23.88 17.94 -32.01
C ASP A 346 -24.01 19.45 -31.74
#